data_AF-A0A7K0BVW0-F1
#
_entry.id   AF-A0A7K0BVW0-F1
#
_cell.length_a   1.000
_cell.length_b   1.000
_cell.length_c   1.000
_cell.angle_alpha   90.00
_cell.angle_beta   90.00
_cell.angle_gamma   90.00
#
_symmetry.space_group_name_H-M   'P 1'
#
loop_
_entity.id
_entity.type
_entity.pdbx_description
1 polymer ?
#
loop_
_entity_poly.entity_id
_entity_poly.type
_entity_poly.pdbx_seq_one_letter_code
_entity_poly.pdbx_strand_id
1 'polypeptide(L)'
;MRQVRPLFGISHSASRQVVNTLGPLLGLPILAGKGHQGQPETLTPYKSRGKPDSQKDANRSHARLRGPGERANAQLKSWRILHKLRCCPWKANQLAKAILILQNRETATC
;
A
#
# COMPACT_ATOMS: atom_id res chain seq x y z
N MET A 1 10.23 -6.95 27.17
CA MET A 1 11.10 -6.11 26.31
C MET A 1 10.35 -5.71 25.05
N ARG A 2 10.36 -4.43 24.71
CA ARG A 2 9.41 -3.75 23.80
C ARG A 2 9.60 -4.18 22.34
N GLN A 3 8.58 -4.79 21.74
CA GLN A 3 8.52 -4.96 20.28
C GLN A 3 8.32 -3.60 19.62
N VAL A 4 9.36 -3.09 18.95
CA VAL A 4 9.25 -1.91 18.09
C VAL A 4 9.82 -2.24 16.72
N ARG A 5 9.01 -2.92 15.89
CA ARG A 5 9.09 -2.87 14.43
C ARG A 5 7.68 -3.06 13.88
N PRO A 6 7.13 -2.06 13.18
CA PRO A 6 7.00 -2.25 11.74
C PRO A 6 7.41 -0.97 10.99
N LEU A 7 8.57 -1.02 10.34
CA LEU A 7 8.86 -0.12 9.22
C LEU A 7 8.02 -0.62 8.04
N PHE A 8 6.93 0.09 7.76
CA PHE A 8 6.03 -0.11 6.62
C PHE A 8 5.23 -1.43 6.62
N GLY A 9 4.42 -1.58 7.65
CA GLY A 9 3.10 -2.22 7.57
C GLY A 9 2.12 -1.29 8.28
N ILE A 10 1.18 -0.69 7.55
CA ILE A 10 0.07 0.03 8.20
C ILE A 10 -0.62 -1.03 9.07
N SER A 11 -0.74 -0.79 10.38
CA SER A 11 -1.47 -1.70 11.28
C SER A 11 -2.83 -1.99 10.68
N HIS A 12 -3.35 -3.21 10.82
CA HIS A 12 -4.69 -3.55 10.33
C HIS A 12 -5.76 -2.53 10.79
N SER A 13 -5.60 -1.96 11.98
CA SER A 13 -6.45 -0.86 12.50
C SER A 13 -6.29 0.45 11.73
N ALA A 14 -5.05 0.87 11.45
CA ALA A 14 -4.75 2.08 10.69
C ALA A 14 -5.12 1.93 9.21
N SER A 15 -4.95 0.74 8.63
CA SER A 15 -5.42 0.42 7.27
C SER A 15 -6.93 0.53 7.18
N ARG A 16 -7.63 -0.01 8.19
CA ARG A 16 -9.10 0.06 8.27
C ARG A 16 -9.59 1.49 8.40
N GLN A 17 -8.91 2.32 9.18
CA GLN A 17 -9.27 3.73 9.32
C GLN A 17 -9.09 4.50 8.01
N VAL A 18 -7.99 4.27 7.27
CA VAL A 18 -7.77 4.86 5.96
C VAL A 18 -8.82 4.39 4.95
N VAL A 19 -9.15 3.09 4.91
CA VAL A 19 -10.18 2.55 4.02
C VAL A 19 -11.54 3.19 4.32
N ASN A 20 -11.97 3.21 5.58
CA ASN A 20 -13.28 3.75 5.98
C ASN A 20 -13.39 5.27 5.84
N THR A 21 -12.27 5.99 5.77
CA THR A 21 -12.28 7.46 5.63
C THR A 21 -12.10 7.90 4.18
N LEU A 22 -11.20 7.26 3.43
CA LEU A 22 -10.90 7.66 2.05
C LEU A 22 -11.78 6.95 1.02
N GLY A 23 -12.24 5.72 1.29
CA GLY A 23 -13.12 4.97 0.41
C GLY A 23 -14.40 5.73 0.05
N PRO A 24 -15.15 6.26 1.04
CA PRO A 24 -16.38 7.01 0.76
C PRO A 24 -16.09 8.35 0.08
N LEU A 25 -14.97 9.01 0.45
CA LEU A 25 -14.60 10.32 -0.08
C LEU A 25 -14.17 10.27 -1.54
N LEU A 26 -13.59 9.16 -1.99
CA LEU A 26 -13.08 9.03 -3.35
C LEU A 26 -14.08 8.36 -4.29
N GLY A 27 -15.14 7.73 -3.78
CA GLY A 27 -16.09 6.95 -4.58
C GLY A 27 -15.42 5.80 -5.35
N LEU A 28 -14.19 5.46 -4.98
CA LEU A 28 -13.34 4.49 -5.66
C LEU A 28 -12.98 3.36 -4.70
N PRO A 29 -13.07 2.10 -5.17
CA PRO A 29 -12.68 0.98 -4.34
C PRO A 29 -11.19 1.02 -3.99
N ILE A 30 -10.86 0.80 -2.73
CA ILE A 30 -9.47 0.73 -2.28
C ILE A 30 -8.89 -0.63 -2.67
N LEU A 31 -7.77 -0.61 -3.40
CA LEU A 31 -7.12 -1.82 -3.86
C LEU A 31 -6.21 -2.38 -2.75
N ALA A 32 -6.54 -3.55 -2.19
CA ALA A 32 -5.75 -4.10 -1.07
C ALA A 32 -5.26 -5.53 -1.26
N GLY A 33 -4.36 -5.92 -0.35
CA GLY A 33 -3.85 -7.26 -0.25
C GLY A 33 -4.90 -8.26 0.26
N LYS A 34 -4.64 -9.53 -0.02
CA LYS A 34 -5.46 -10.70 0.36
C LYS A 34 -5.75 -10.83 1.88
N GLY A 35 -4.99 -10.14 2.72
CA GLY A 35 -5.19 -10.06 4.17
C GLY A 35 -6.30 -9.09 4.62
N HIS A 36 -6.83 -8.25 3.72
CA HIS A 36 -7.89 -7.27 4.01
C HIS A 36 -9.28 -7.74 3.52
N GLN A 37 -9.42 -9.03 3.20
CA GLN A 37 -10.66 -9.57 2.66
C GLN A 37 -11.78 -9.48 3.71
N GLY A 38 -12.98 -9.08 3.26
CA GLY A 38 -14.13 -8.84 4.14
C GLY A 38 -14.32 -7.37 4.53
N GLN A 39 -13.47 -6.45 4.05
CA GLN A 39 -13.73 -5.02 4.17
C GLN A 39 -14.59 -4.55 2.97
N PRO A 40 -15.75 -3.93 3.22
CA PRO A 40 -16.75 -3.62 2.18
C PRO A 40 -16.22 -2.67 1.10
N GLU A 41 -15.30 -1.77 1.45
CA GLU A 41 -14.78 -0.74 0.54
C GLU A 41 -13.45 -1.12 -0.12
N THR A 42 -13.09 -2.40 -0.01
CA THR A 42 -11.80 -2.91 -0.47
C THR A 42 -11.95 -3.95 -1.58
N LEU A 43 -11.34 -3.67 -2.73
CA LEU A 43 -11.14 -4.69 -3.76
C LEU A 43 -9.95 -5.57 -3.39
N THR A 44 -10.25 -6.84 -3.09
CA THR A 44 -9.24 -7.86 -2.79
C THR A 44 -9.21 -8.94 -3.88
N PRO A 45 -8.05 -9.57 -4.14
CA PRO A 45 -7.96 -10.67 -5.10
C PRO A 45 -8.81 -11.87 -4.67
N TYR A 46 -9.44 -12.54 -5.63
CA TYR A 46 -10.18 -13.77 -5.39
C TYR A 46 -9.26 -14.86 -4.79
N LYS A 47 -9.78 -15.67 -3.86
CA LYS A 47 -9.06 -16.80 -3.22
C LYS A 47 -9.62 -18.14 -3.67
N SER A 48 -8.79 -18.98 -4.31
CA SER A 48 -9.02 -20.41 -4.60
C SER A 48 -7.99 -20.90 -5.61
N ARG A 49 -7.79 -22.22 -5.68
CA ARG A 49 -7.16 -22.91 -6.81
C ARG A 49 -8.26 -23.30 -7.81
N GLY A 50 -7.95 -23.39 -9.12
CA GLY A 50 -8.93 -23.81 -10.13
C GLY A 50 -9.99 -22.76 -10.49
N LYS A 51 -9.68 -21.46 -10.33
CA LYS A 51 -10.61 -20.37 -10.65
C LYS A 51 -10.97 -20.32 -12.14
N PRO A 52 -12.19 -19.82 -12.47
CA PRO A 52 -12.51 -19.46 -13.85
C PRO A 52 -11.55 -18.37 -14.34
N ASP A 53 -11.33 -18.32 -15.65
CA ASP A 53 -10.32 -17.43 -16.25
C ASP A 53 -10.62 -15.95 -16.04
N SER A 54 -11.90 -15.56 -16.00
CA SER A 54 -12.33 -14.19 -15.65
C SER A 54 -11.79 -13.72 -14.29
N GLN A 55 -11.77 -14.60 -13.27
CA GLN A 55 -11.20 -14.28 -11.96
C GLN A 55 -9.67 -14.28 -11.98
N LYS A 56 -9.04 -15.07 -12.85
CA LYS A 56 -7.58 -15.01 -13.05
C LYS A 56 -7.19 -13.69 -13.72
N ASP A 57 -7.94 -13.23 -14.71
CA ASP A 57 -7.74 -11.94 -15.38
C ASP A 57 -7.98 -10.75 -14.47
N ALA A 58 -9.02 -10.79 -13.65
CA ALA A 58 -9.24 -9.80 -12.60
C ALA A 58 -8.04 -9.76 -11.63
N ASN A 59 -7.54 -10.93 -11.20
CA ASN A 59 -6.36 -11.01 -10.33
C ASN A 59 -5.07 -10.52 -11.01
N ARG A 60 -4.88 -10.77 -12.31
CA ARG A 60 -3.75 -10.24 -13.10
C ARG A 60 -3.79 -8.71 -13.16
N SER A 61 -4.97 -8.16 -13.44
CA SER A 61 -5.20 -6.72 -13.49
C SER A 61 -4.98 -6.08 -12.12
N HIS A 62 -5.50 -6.70 -11.06
CA HIS A 62 -5.28 -6.31 -9.66
C HIS A 62 -3.78 -6.28 -9.31
N ALA A 63 -3.03 -7.32 -9.69
CA ALA A 63 -1.59 -7.39 -9.47
C ALA A 63 -0.82 -6.30 -10.23
N ARG A 64 -1.21 -6.00 -11.49
CA ARG A 64 -0.60 -4.90 -12.26
C ARG A 64 -0.81 -3.54 -11.58
N LEU A 65 -1.99 -3.30 -11.00
CA LEU A 65 -2.27 -2.07 -10.27
C LEU A 65 -1.51 -1.98 -8.93
N ARG A 66 -1.28 -3.11 -8.24
CA ARG A 66 -0.47 -3.12 -7.00
C ARG A 66 1.03 -3.02 -7.23
N GLY A 67 1.53 -3.56 -8.33
CA GLY A 67 2.96 -3.66 -8.63
C GLY A 67 3.74 -2.36 -8.39
N PRO A 68 3.28 -1.20 -8.90
CA PRO A 68 3.93 0.08 -8.65
C PRO A 68 4.05 0.43 -7.16
N GLY A 69 2.96 0.32 -6.39
CA GLY A 69 2.94 0.64 -4.96
C GLY A 69 3.77 -0.33 -4.12
N GLU A 70 3.74 -1.62 -4.46
CA GLU A 70 4.56 -2.65 -3.80
C GLU A 70 6.05 -2.43 -4.07
N ARG A 71 6.44 -2.08 -5.31
CA ARG A 71 7.82 -1.73 -5.67
C ARG A 71 8.30 -0.47 -4.95
N ALA A 72 7.49 0.59 -4.91
CA ALA A 72 7.81 1.81 -4.16
C ALA A 72 8.04 1.49 -2.67
N ASN A 73 7.18 0.66 -2.07
CA ASN A 73 7.35 0.22 -0.68
C ASN A 73 8.62 -0.63 -0.47
N ALA A 74 8.97 -1.50 -1.43
CA ALA A 74 10.20 -2.27 -1.39
C ALA A 74 11.44 -1.35 -1.49
N GLN A 75 11.40 -0.33 -2.34
CA GLN A 75 12.46 0.67 -2.47
C GLN A 75 12.65 1.43 -1.15
N LEU A 76 11.58 1.93 -0.54
CA LEU A 76 11.66 2.61 0.77
C LEU A 76 12.26 1.71 1.87
N LYS A 77 11.94 0.41 1.86
CA LYS A 77 12.51 -0.55 2.83
C LYS A 77 14.02 -0.76 2.65
N SER A 78 14.54 -0.61 1.43
CA SER A 78 15.98 -0.74 1.15
C SER A 78 16.80 0.45 1.65
N TRP A 79 16.17 1.61 1.90
CA TRP A 79 16.87 2.84 2.24
C TRP A 79 17.30 2.87 3.71
N ARG A 80 18.61 2.71 3.94
CA ARG A 80 19.23 2.73 5.28
C ARG A 80 18.96 4.03 6.04
N ILE A 81 18.80 5.16 5.35
CA ILE A 81 18.44 6.44 5.97
C ILE A 81 17.10 6.37 6.71
N LEU A 82 16.13 5.62 6.18
CA LEU A 82 14.81 5.45 6.80
C LEU A 82 14.85 4.45 7.97
N HIS A 83 15.89 3.61 8.09
CA HIS A 83 16.00 2.65 9.21
C HIS A 83 16.19 3.32 10.57
N LYS A 84 16.73 4.55 10.57
CA LYS A 84 16.95 5.35 11.79
C LYS A 84 15.85 6.39 12.01
N LEU A 85 14.86 6.49 11.13
CA LEU A 85 13.77 7.44 11.25
C LEU A 85 12.94 7.13 12.51
N ARG A 86 13.08 7.97 13.55
CA ARG A 86 12.30 7.93 14.78
C ARG A 86 11.39 9.16 14.81
N CYS A 87 10.20 9.04 14.24
CA CYS A 87 9.17 10.07 14.33
C CYS A 87 7.77 9.43 14.40
N CYS A 88 6.75 10.25 14.64
CA CYS A 88 5.37 9.76 14.61
C CYS A 88 5.00 9.25 13.20
N PRO A 89 4.13 8.22 13.08
CA PRO A 89 3.73 7.66 11.79
C PRO A 89 3.19 8.70 10.79
N TRP A 90 2.50 9.73 11.30
CA TRP A 90 1.99 10.83 10.49
C TRP A 90 3.12 11.61 9.81
N LYS A 91 4.17 11.98 10.56
CA LYS A 91 5.33 12.70 10.02
C LYS A 91 6.14 11.83 9.05
N ALA A 92 6.30 10.54 9.36
CA ALA A 92 6.94 9.59 8.44
C ALA A 92 6.18 9.50 7.10
N ASN A 93 4.85 9.52 7.13
CA ASN A 93 4.03 9.51 5.93
C ASN A 93 4.19 10.78 5.10
N GLN A 94 4.28 11.96 5.74
CA GLN A 94 4.55 13.21 5.03
C GLN A 94 5.92 13.21 4.35
N LEU A 95 6.96 12.68 5.02
CA LEU A 95 8.29 12.53 4.42
C LEU A 95 8.26 11.58 3.22
N ALA A 96 7.57 10.44 3.33
CA ALA A 96 7.42 9.50 2.22
C ALA A 96 6.72 10.13 1.00
N LYS A 97 5.68 10.97 1.23
CA LYS A 97 5.02 11.73 0.15
C LYS A 97 5.97 12.73 -0.51
N ALA A 98 6.75 13.46 0.28
CA ALA A 98 7.72 14.43 -0.25
C ALA A 98 8.77 13.73 -1.13
N ILE A 99 9.34 12.63 -0.64
CA ILE A 99 10.28 11.78 -1.38
C ILE A 99 9.67 11.31 -2.71
N LEU A 100 8.44 10.80 -2.69
CA LEU A 100 7.75 10.32 -3.89
C LEU A 100 7.59 11.44 -4.94
N ILE A 101 7.19 12.63 -4.52
CA ILE A 101 7.02 13.78 -5.42
C ILE A 101 8.37 14.18 -6.04
N LEU A 102 9.44 14.24 -5.23
CA LEU A 102 10.78 14.57 -5.73
C LEU A 102 11.27 13.54 -6.74
N GLN A 103 11.14 12.24 -6.42
CA GLN A 103 11.61 11.19 -7.30
C GLN A 103 10.83 11.15 -8.63
N ASN A 104 9.52 11.43 -8.60
CA ASN A 104 8.72 11.54 -9.82
C ASN A 104 9.15 12.73 -10.70
N ARG A 105 9.55 13.85 -10.08
CA ARG A 105 10.09 15.01 -10.82
C ARG A 105 11.41 14.67 -11.49
N GLU A 106 12.33 14.05 -10.76
CA GLU A 106 13.63 13.63 -11.30
C GLU A 106 13.45 12.67 -12.48
N THR A 107 12.56 11.69 -12.37
CA THR A 107 12.29 10.74 -13.46
C THR A 107 11.56 11.33 -14.66
N ALA A 108 10.87 12.47 -14.50
CA ALA A 108 10.14 13.14 -15.59
C ALA A 108 11.02 14.14 -16.35
N THR A 109 12.17 14.52 -15.78
CA THR A 109 13.16 15.42 -16.40
C THR A 109 14.28 14.69 -17.15
N CYS A 110 14.27 13.36 -17.16
CA CYS A 110 15.13 12.51 -17.98
C CYS A 110 14.37 12.02 -19.21
#